data_AF-A0A2A5V9F0-F1
#
_entry.id   AF-A0A2A5V9F0-F1
#
_cell.length_a   1.000
_cell.length_b   1.000
_cell.length_c   1.000
_cell.angle_alpha   90.00
_cell.angle_beta   90.00
_cell.angle_gamma   90.00
#
_symmetry.space_group_name_H-M   'P 1'
#
loop_
_entity.id
_entity.type
_entity.pdbx_description
1 polymer ?
#
loop_
_entity_poly.entity_id
_entity_poly.type
_entity_poly.pdbx_seq_one_letter_code
_entity_poly.pdbx_strand_id
1 'polypeptide(L)'
;MQTKIIKAFTLIELLVVILILGIFAVIAYPNVIKWINDREVKAEAIKTAGYLNEMQSTVKSGKYGMVQVTLQTDVYVYTMSNENFRNTYKNLSTNNTYKRNNSCAYRQSGTSRKTNMETIKFPTSGSDYVVHISPSRTVLCMTSDGLLNYGGNQTERDPETRLIVNVFTICSKGNTTQSSCSYRARQDNMYKVTVDKNINTKVYKLKNKSTWIKID
;
A
#
# COMPACT_ATOMS: atom_id res chain seq x y z
N MET A 1 -57.41 16.89 35.64
CA MET A 1 -56.10 16.87 34.96
C MET A 1 -55.40 15.57 35.36
N GLN A 2 -55.27 14.58 34.47
CA GLN A 2 -54.59 13.32 34.81
C GLN A 2 -53.06 13.50 34.69
N THR A 3 -52.37 13.40 35.82
CA THR A 3 -50.91 13.46 35.88
C THR A 3 -50.34 12.10 35.45
N LYS A 4 -49.69 12.06 34.29
CA LYS A 4 -49.03 10.86 33.77
C LYS A 4 -47.76 10.60 34.59
N ILE A 5 -47.78 9.57 35.44
CA ILE A 5 -46.59 9.12 36.17
C ILE A 5 -45.65 8.43 35.16
N ILE A 6 -44.48 9.00 34.93
CA ILE A 6 -43.43 8.38 34.12
C ILE A 6 -42.70 7.37 35.01
N LYS A 7 -42.82 6.08 34.70
CA LYS A 7 -42.06 5.03 35.41
C LYS A 7 -40.58 5.18 35.05
N ALA A 8 -39.75 5.45 36.06
CA ALA A 8 -38.29 5.45 35.93
C ALA A 8 -37.75 4.02 36.10
N PHE A 9 -36.59 3.75 35.51
CA PHE A 9 -35.86 2.49 35.70
C PHE A 9 -35.43 2.32 37.17
N THR A 10 -35.55 1.10 37.69
CA THR A 10 -35.06 0.75 39.03
C THR A 10 -33.54 0.50 39.01
N LEU A 11 -32.90 0.63 40.17
CA LEU A 11 -31.46 0.40 40.31
C LEU A 11 -31.05 -1.04 39.93
N ILE A 12 -31.90 -2.03 40.26
CA ILE A 12 -31.63 -3.44 39.94
C ILE A 12 -31.75 -3.71 38.43
N GLU A 13 -32.74 -3.12 37.74
CA GLU A 13 -32.86 -3.23 36.29
C GLU A 13 -31.64 -2.62 35.59
N LEU A 14 -31.13 -1.49 36.07
CA LEU A 14 -29.92 -0.88 35.53
C LEU A 14 -28.69 -1.79 35.70
N LEU A 15 -28.52 -2.42 36.86
CA LEU A 15 -27.41 -3.36 37.11
C LEU A 15 -27.47 -4.58 36.19
N VAL A 16 -28.67 -5.14 35.98
CA VAL A 16 -28.87 -6.27 35.06
C VAL A 16 -28.56 -5.86 33.62
N VAL A 17 -28.99 -4.68 33.18
CA VAL A 17 -28.67 -4.16 31.84
C VAL A 17 -27.17 -3.97 31.65
N ILE A 18 -26.46 -3.38 32.63
CA ILE A 18 -25.01 -3.19 32.57
C ILE A 18 -24.28 -4.55 32.52
N LEU A 19 -24.73 -5.53 33.30
CA LEU A 19 -24.17 -6.88 33.30
C LEU A 19 -24.29 -7.53 31.90
N ILE A 20 -25.48 -7.46 31.30
CA ILE A 20 -25.76 -8.02 29.97
C ILE A 20 -24.92 -7.32 28.90
N LEU A 21 -24.86 -5.98 28.91
CA LEU A 21 -24.01 -5.20 28.00
C LEU A 21 -22.53 -5.55 28.15
N GLY A 22 -22.07 -5.79 29.38
CA GLY A 22 -20.70 -6.23 29.66
C GLY A 22 -20.36 -7.56 28.99
N ILE A 23 -21.26 -8.56 29.10
CA ILE A 23 -21.07 -9.88 28.45
C ILE A 23 -21.04 -9.73 26.93
N PHE A 24 -21.96 -8.95 26.36
CA PHE A 24 -21.99 -8.71 24.91
C PHE A 24 -20.75 -7.97 24.43
N ALA A 25 -20.26 -6.97 25.17
CA ALA A 25 -19.06 -6.23 24.82
C ALA A 25 -17.84 -7.14 24.70
N VAL A 26 -17.63 -8.07 25.64
CA VAL A 26 -16.49 -9.01 25.62
C VAL A 26 -16.49 -9.88 24.36
N ILE A 27 -17.66 -10.30 23.89
CA ILE A 27 -17.79 -11.18 22.72
C ILE A 27 -17.73 -10.37 21.40
N ALA A 28 -18.41 -9.22 21.36
CA ALA A 28 -18.54 -8.43 20.15
C ALA A 28 -17.29 -7.60 19.84
N TYR A 29 -16.67 -7.00 20.86
CA TYR A 29 -15.53 -6.11 20.72
C TYR A 29 -14.37 -6.69 19.86
N PRO A 30 -13.85 -7.90 20.12
CA PRO A 30 -12.73 -8.43 19.33
C PRO A 30 -13.07 -8.58 17.84
N ASN A 31 -14.31 -8.92 17.50
CA ASN A 31 -14.74 -9.06 16.10
C ASN A 31 -14.88 -7.69 15.41
N VAL A 32 -15.39 -6.69 16.13
CA VAL A 32 -15.50 -5.31 15.63
C VAL A 32 -14.11 -4.73 15.36
N ILE A 33 -13.16 -4.85 16.30
CA ILE A 33 -11.80 -4.34 16.11
C ILE A 33 -11.10 -5.02 14.93
N LYS A 34 -11.26 -6.35 14.76
CA LYS A 34 -10.71 -7.05 13.59
C LYS A 34 -11.27 -6.50 12.28
N TRP A 35 -12.57 -6.21 12.22
CA TRP A 35 -13.24 -5.65 11.04
C TRP A 35 -12.79 -4.21 10.74
N ILE A 36 -12.61 -3.38 11.76
CA ILE A 36 -12.07 -2.02 11.62
C ILE A 36 -10.66 -2.09 11.01
N ASN A 37 -9.78 -2.88 11.62
CA ASN A 37 -8.41 -3.08 11.15
C ASN A 37 -8.35 -3.57 9.70
N ASP A 38 -9.24 -4.49 9.29
CA ASP A 38 -9.32 -4.97 7.90
C ASP A 38 -9.63 -3.83 6.93
N ARG A 39 -10.59 -2.96 7.29
CA ARG A 39 -11.00 -1.82 6.45
C ARG A 39 -9.91 -0.76 6.33
N GLU A 40 -9.21 -0.46 7.42
CA GLU A 40 -8.09 0.48 7.40
C GLU A 40 -6.98 0.02 6.46
N VAL A 41 -6.55 -1.25 6.57
CA VAL A 41 -5.50 -1.79 5.70
C VAL A 41 -5.97 -1.85 4.24
N LYS A 42 -7.23 -2.23 4.01
CA LYS A 42 -7.82 -2.23 2.67
C LYS A 42 -7.78 -0.83 2.05
N ALA A 43 -8.16 0.20 2.81
CA ALA A 43 -8.17 1.57 2.34
C ALA A 43 -6.77 2.02 1.94
N GLU A 44 -5.75 1.74 2.74
CA GLU A 44 -4.36 2.06 2.43
C GLU A 44 -3.83 1.30 1.20
N ALA A 45 -4.21 0.03 1.02
CA ALA A 45 -3.86 -0.74 -0.17
C ALA A 45 -4.48 -0.18 -1.46
N ILE A 46 -5.77 0.16 -1.42
CA ILE A 46 -6.47 0.78 -2.56
C ILE A 46 -5.90 2.17 -2.87
N LYS A 47 -5.64 2.96 -1.83
CA LYS A 47 -5.01 4.29 -1.97
C LYS A 47 -3.63 4.19 -2.60
N THR A 48 -2.84 3.20 -2.21
CA THR A 48 -1.53 2.92 -2.83
C THR A 48 -1.66 2.56 -4.30
N ALA A 49 -2.59 1.66 -4.66
CA ALA A 49 -2.83 1.29 -6.05
C ALA A 49 -3.29 2.49 -6.90
N GLY A 50 -4.25 3.28 -6.39
CA GLY A 50 -4.72 4.51 -7.04
C GLY A 50 -3.60 5.53 -7.25
N TYR A 51 -2.77 5.74 -6.23
CA TYR A 51 -1.60 6.61 -6.32
C TYR A 51 -0.61 6.17 -7.41
N LEU A 52 -0.32 4.87 -7.51
CA LEU A 52 0.56 4.34 -8.56
C LEU A 52 -0.07 4.53 -9.97
N ASN A 53 -1.39 4.42 -10.09
CA ASN A 53 -2.10 4.71 -11.34
C ASN A 53 -2.02 6.19 -11.73
N GLU A 54 -2.07 7.12 -10.77
CA GLU A 54 -1.83 8.56 -11.02
C GLU A 54 -0.40 8.82 -11.52
N MET A 55 0.60 8.17 -10.93
CA MET A 55 2.00 8.27 -11.38
C MET A 55 2.17 7.68 -12.79
N GLN A 56 1.51 6.56 -13.08
CA GLN A 56 1.46 5.96 -14.42
C GLN A 56 0.84 6.93 -15.44
N SER A 57 -0.30 7.56 -15.10
CA SER A 57 -0.93 8.58 -15.96
C SER A 57 0.01 9.75 -16.23
N THR A 58 0.76 10.18 -15.21
CA THR A 58 1.73 11.27 -15.33
C THR A 58 2.82 10.95 -16.36
N VAL A 59 3.38 9.74 -16.37
CA VAL A 59 4.39 9.36 -17.38
C VAL A 59 3.77 9.09 -18.75
N LYS A 60 2.57 8.51 -18.81
CA LYS A 60 1.86 8.26 -20.07
C LYS A 60 1.45 9.56 -20.78
N SER A 61 1.17 10.62 -20.03
CA SER A 61 0.90 11.96 -20.59
C SER A 61 2.15 12.63 -21.20
N GLY A 62 3.34 12.06 -21.00
CA GLY A 62 4.61 12.63 -21.48
C GLY A 62 5.13 13.80 -20.64
N LYS A 63 4.49 14.12 -19.49
CA LYS A 63 4.95 15.19 -18.59
C LYS A 63 6.38 14.98 -18.09
N TYR A 64 6.74 13.72 -17.82
CA TYR A 64 8.08 13.30 -17.44
C TYR A 64 8.49 12.08 -18.25
N GLY A 65 9.79 11.97 -18.57
CA GLY A 65 10.31 10.79 -19.23
C GLY A 65 10.35 9.58 -18.31
N MET A 66 10.49 9.83 -17.00
CA MET A 66 10.38 8.80 -15.96
C MET A 66 9.89 9.42 -14.65
N VAL A 67 9.05 8.69 -13.92
CA VAL A 67 8.72 8.93 -12.51
C VAL A 67 9.20 7.73 -11.71
N GLN A 68 10.07 7.97 -10.73
CA GLN A 68 10.52 6.98 -9.77
C GLN A 68 9.77 7.17 -8.46
N VAL A 69 8.99 6.17 -8.08
CA VAL A 69 8.29 6.09 -6.80
C VAL A 69 9.06 5.14 -5.89
N THR A 70 9.49 5.61 -4.73
CA THR A 70 10.07 4.78 -3.68
C THR A 70 9.03 4.60 -2.58
N LEU A 71 8.40 3.42 -2.53
CA LEU A 71 7.48 3.03 -1.47
C LEU A 71 8.31 2.50 -0.29
N GLN A 72 8.34 3.29 0.77
CA GLN A 72 8.98 3.01 2.04
C GLN A 72 8.20 3.80 3.11
N THR A 73 8.72 3.87 4.34
CA THR A 73 8.03 4.54 5.45
C THR A 73 7.68 5.99 5.13
N ASP A 74 8.59 6.68 4.43
CA ASP A 74 8.32 7.94 3.73
C ASP A 74 8.33 7.71 2.22
N VAL A 75 7.20 7.89 1.55
CA VAL A 75 7.16 7.77 0.09
C VAL A 75 7.94 8.92 -0.54
N TYR A 76 8.88 8.58 -1.40
CA TYR A 76 9.66 9.57 -2.16
C TYR A 76 9.37 9.47 -3.65
N VAL A 77 9.20 10.64 -4.28
CA VAL A 77 8.99 10.76 -5.72
C VAL A 77 10.13 11.51 -6.35
N TYR A 78 10.73 10.92 -7.38
CA TYR A 78 11.74 11.55 -8.20
C TYR A 78 11.29 11.57 -9.66
N THR A 79 11.46 12.71 -10.33
CA THR A 79 11.05 12.86 -11.74
C THR A 79 12.25 13.12 -12.61
N MET A 80 12.29 12.51 -13.79
CA MET A 80 13.27 12.75 -14.84
C MET A 80 12.63 13.54 -15.99
N SER A 81 13.31 14.57 -16.49
CA SER A 81 12.88 15.26 -17.70
C SER A 81 12.92 14.33 -18.92
N ASN A 82 12.14 14.63 -19.95
CA ASN A 82 12.18 13.87 -21.21
C ASN A 82 13.57 13.89 -21.86
N GLU A 83 14.29 15.00 -21.75
CA GLU A 83 15.66 15.12 -22.26
C GLU A 83 16.64 14.18 -21.54
N ASN A 84 16.66 14.21 -20.20
CA ASN A 84 17.52 13.32 -19.42
C ASN A 84 17.17 11.84 -19.65
N PHE A 85 15.88 11.54 -19.80
CA PHE A 85 15.42 10.19 -20.12
C PHE A 85 15.93 9.73 -21.49
N ARG A 86 15.79 10.56 -22.54
CA ARG A 86 16.34 10.24 -23.86
C ARG A 86 17.85 10.05 -23.79
N ASN A 87 18.58 10.96 -23.13
CA ASN A 87 20.04 10.88 -22.99
C ASN A 87 20.50 9.61 -22.28
N THR A 88 19.73 9.14 -21.28
CA THR A 88 20.09 7.95 -20.49
C THR A 88 19.68 6.65 -21.15
N TYR A 89 18.45 6.58 -21.70
CA TYR A 89 17.83 5.31 -22.12
C TYR A 89 17.66 5.15 -23.63
N LYS A 90 17.69 6.24 -24.41
CA LYS A 90 17.38 6.21 -25.86
C LYS A 90 18.52 6.72 -26.75
N ASN A 91 19.51 7.42 -26.21
CA ASN A 91 20.63 7.97 -26.97
C ASN A 91 21.44 6.84 -27.64
N LEU A 92 21.61 6.92 -28.96
CA LEU A 92 22.29 5.90 -29.76
C LEU A 92 23.82 5.92 -29.56
N SER A 93 24.39 7.09 -29.29
CA SER A 93 25.84 7.31 -29.16
C SER A 93 26.40 6.89 -27.81
N THR A 94 25.54 6.66 -26.80
CA THR A 94 25.96 6.21 -25.46
C THR A 94 25.40 4.84 -25.14
N ASN A 95 26.24 3.98 -24.57
CA ASN A 95 25.88 2.62 -24.18
C ASN A 95 26.19 2.39 -22.71
N ASN A 96 25.29 2.82 -21.83
CA ASN A 96 25.41 2.63 -20.39
C ASN A 96 24.63 1.41 -19.91
N THR A 97 24.92 0.95 -18.68
CA THR A 97 24.29 -0.24 -18.09
C THR A 97 22.78 -0.09 -17.89
N TYR A 98 22.27 1.12 -17.58
CA TYR A 98 20.84 1.36 -17.40
C TYR A 98 20.05 1.11 -18.69
N LYS A 99 20.58 1.58 -19.83
CA LYS A 99 20.02 1.32 -21.15
C LYS A 99 20.05 -0.18 -21.50
N ARG A 100 21.23 -0.83 -21.41
CA ARG A 100 21.40 -2.24 -21.79
C ARG A 100 20.49 -3.18 -21.01
N ASN A 101 20.35 -2.94 -19.71
CA ASN A 101 19.57 -3.80 -18.83
C ASN A 101 18.12 -3.32 -18.67
N ASN A 102 17.73 -2.25 -19.38
CA ASN A 102 16.46 -1.55 -19.22
C ASN A 102 16.11 -1.33 -17.73
N SER A 103 17.08 -0.83 -16.97
CA SER A 103 17.06 -0.81 -15.49
C SER A 103 17.26 0.58 -14.93
N CYS A 104 16.84 0.82 -13.70
CA CYS A 104 17.14 2.04 -12.97
C CYS A 104 17.88 1.76 -11.65
N ALA A 105 18.56 2.78 -11.14
CA ALA A 105 19.10 2.82 -9.78
C ALA A 105 18.16 3.56 -8.83
N TYR A 106 18.33 3.33 -7.52
CA TYR A 106 17.69 4.16 -6.50
C TYR A 106 18.21 5.60 -6.63
N ARG A 107 17.29 6.59 -6.67
CA ARG A 107 17.61 8.00 -6.93
C ARG A 107 18.40 8.15 -8.23
N GLN A 108 17.81 7.65 -9.32
CA GLN A 108 18.44 7.61 -10.64
C GLN A 108 19.05 8.97 -11.00
N SER A 109 20.29 8.96 -11.50
CA SER A 109 20.96 10.17 -11.95
C SER A 109 20.12 10.92 -12.99
N GLY A 110 20.08 12.26 -12.91
CA GLY A 110 19.23 13.09 -13.76
C GLY A 110 17.78 13.22 -13.30
N THR A 111 17.44 12.72 -12.10
CA THR A 111 16.14 12.95 -11.46
C THR A 111 16.19 14.06 -10.40
N SER A 112 15.04 14.69 -10.15
CA SER A 112 14.84 15.63 -9.05
C SER A 112 13.67 15.20 -8.17
N ARG A 113 13.80 15.35 -6.85
CA ARG A 113 12.71 15.02 -5.90
C ARG A 113 11.54 15.98 -6.07
N LYS A 114 10.31 15.47 -6.00
CA LYS A 114 9.05 16.23 -6.08
C LYS A 114 8.18 15.94 -4.87
N THR A 115 8.40 16.69 -3.80
CA THR A 115 7.66 16.55 -2.53
C THR A 115 6.16 16.79 -2.67
N ASN A 116 5.75 17.65 -3.62
CA ASN A 116 4.34 17.91 -3.92
C ASN A 116 3.61 16.70 -4.55
N MET A 117 4.33 15.66 -4.98
CA MET A 117 3.78 14.41 -5.51
C MET A 117 3.80 13.28 -4.46
N GLU A 118 4.31 13.53 -3.25
CA GLU A 118 4.41 12.55 -2.14
C GLU A 118 3.12 12.59 -1.30
N THR A 119 1.98 12.24 -1.93
CA THR A 119 0.63 12.40 -1.35
C THR A 119 0.18 11.26 -0.45
N ILE A 120 0.91 10.14 -0.44
CA ILE A 120 0.68 8.99 0.45
C ILE A 120 1.88 8.81 1.39
N LYS A 121 1.67 8.25 2.59
CA LYS A 121 2.71 8.07 3.61
C LYS A 121 2.45 6.81 4.42
N PHE A 122 3.52 6.18 4.91
CA PHE A 122 3.46 4.99 5.78
C PHE A 122 4.34 5.22 7.02
N PRO A 123 3.95 6.18 7.90
CA PRO A 123 4.79 6.57 9.04
C PRO A 123 5.16 5.35 9.90
N THR A 124 6.24 5.39 10.69
CA THR A 124 6.61 4.25 11.55
C THR A 124 6.27 4.46 13.02
N SER A 125 5.85 5.67 13.37
CA SER A 125 5.57 6.12 14.73
C SER A 125 4.52 7.23 14.72
N GLY A 126 4.01 7.58 15.90
CA GLY A 126 2.94 8.55 16.07
C GLY A 126 1.53 7.93 16.08
N SER A 127 0.53 8.74 16.41
CA SER A 127 -0.88 8.32 16.51
C SER A 127 -1.52 7.95 15.17
N ASP A 128 -1.08 8.62 14.11
CA ASP A 128 -1.72 8.59 12.79
C ASP A 128 -1.34 7.35 11.97
N TYR A 129 -0.37 6.60 12.48
CA TYR A 129 0.08 5.37 11.89
C TYR A 129 -0.96 4.26 12.02
N VAL A 130 -1.33 3.58 10.93
CA VAL A 130 -2.33 2.48 10.94
C VAL A 130 -1.82 1.16 10.32
N VAL A 131 -0.73 1.17 9.54
CA VAL A 131 -0.31 0.00 8.75
C VAL A 131 1.20 -0.22 8.61
N HIS A 132 1.71 -1.43 8.84
CA HIS A 132 3.10 -1.80 8.54
C HIS A 132 3.26 -2.12 7.06
N ILE A 133 4.44 -1.83 6.50
CA ILE A 133 4.74 -2.09 5.10
C ILE A 133 5.93 -3.03 4.94
N SER A 134 5.94 -3.80 3.85
CA SER A 134 7.04 -4.69 3.51
C SER A 134 7.14 -4.91 1.98
N PRO A 135 8.34 -4.96 1.38
CA PRO A 135 9.64 -4.76 2.02
C PRO A 135 9.81 -3.31 2.51
N SER A 136 10.85 -3.05 3.29
CA SER A 136 11.15 -1.70 3.82
C SER A 136 11.36 -0.66 2.72
N ARG A 137 11.66 -1.09 1.50
CA ARG A 137 11.77 -0.24 0.31
C ARG A 137 11.39 -1.00 -0.95
N THR A 138 10.50 -0.44 -1.74
CA THR A 138 10.20 -0.85 -3.13
C THR A 138 10.41 0.34 -4.05
N VAL A 139 11.22 0.19 -5.09
CA VAL A 139 11.53 1.25 -6.06
C VAL A 139 10.88 0.91 -7.39
N LEU A 140 9.97 1.76 -7.84
CA LEU A 140 9.25 1.61 -9.11
C LEU A 140 9.64 2.75 -10.04
N CYS A 141 10.34 2.43 -11.12
CA CYS A 141 10.73 3.39 -12.15
C CYS A 141 9.79 3.29 -13.34
N MET A 142 8.80 4.16 -13.36
CA MET A 142 7.73 4.21 -14.34
C MET A 142 8.14 5.09 -15.53
N THR A 143 7.88 4.61 -16.74
CA THR A 143 8.10 5.34 -18.00
C THR A 143 6.86 5.19 -18.87
N SER A 144 6.79 5.91 -20.00
CA SER A 144 5.75 5.70 -21.02
C SER A 144 5.67 4.25 -21.51
N ASP A 145 6.81 3.56 -21.53
CA ASP A 145 6.96 2.21 -22.08
C ASP A 145 6.74 1.12 -21.03
N GLY A 146 6.50 1.49 -19.77
CA GLY A 146 6.32 0.57 -18.65
C GLY A 146 7.37 0.72 -17.54
N LEU A 147 7.51 -0.31 -16.70
CA LEU A 147 8.45 -0.35 -15.59
C LEU A 147 9.86 -0.78 -16.04
N LEU A 148 10.85 0.03 -15.69
CA LEU A 148 12.25 -0.37 -15.74
C LEU A 148 12.55 -1.46 -14.71
N ASN A 149 13.59 -2.25 -14.96
CA ASN A 149 14.11 -3.27 -14.06
C ASN A 149 14.74 -2.63 -12.81
N TYR A 150 14.44 -3.19 -11.64
CA TYR A 150 15.10 -2.83 -10.38
C TYR A 150 15.30 -4.11 -9.55
N GLY A 151 16.56 -4.49 -9.33
CA GLY A 151 16.89 -5.78 -8.71
C GLY A 151 16.58 -5.89 -7.22
N GLY A 152 16.35 -4.79 -6.52
CA GLY A 152 16.15 -4.76 -5.06
C GLY A 152 14.70 -4.96 -4.60
N ASN A 153 13.74 -5.12 -5.51
CA ASN A 153 12.34 -5.26 -5.15
C ASN A 153 11.97 -6.70 -4.79
N GLN A 154 11.05 -6.85 -3.85
CA GLN A 154 10.34 -8.12 -3.69
C GLN A 154 9.46 -8.37 -4.91
N THR A 155 9.53 -9.59 -5.44
CA THR A 155 8.73 -10.00 -6.59
C THR A 155 8.03 -11.33 -6.34
N GLU A 156 6.99 -11.60 -7.12
CA GLU A 156 6.30 -12.89 -7.19
C GLU A 156 5.82 -13.17 -8.62
N ARG A 157 5.35 -14.39 -8.88
CA ARG A 157 4.69 -14.72 -10.14
C ARG A 157 3.19 -14.49 -10.00
N ASP A 158 2.63 -13.63 -10.86
CA ASP A 158 1.20 -13.38 -10.89
C ASP A 158 0.44 -14.66 -11.29
N PRO A 159 -0.60 -15.07 -10.56
CA PRO A 159 -1.26 -16.35 -10.78
C PRO A 159 -2.03 -16.41 -12.11
N GLU A 160 -2.54 -15.27 -12.59
CA GLU A 160 -3.34 -15.17 -13.82
C GLU A 160 -2.45 -15.12 -15.06
N THR A 161 -1.47 -14.21 -15.08
CA THR A 161 -0.64 -13.94 -16.27
C THR A 161 0.65 -14.76 -16.30
N ARG A 162 1.05 -15.36 -15.17
CA ARG A 162 2.33 -16.06 -14.97
C ARG A 162 3.57 -15.18 -15.18
N LEU A 163 3.40 -13.86 -15.26
CA LEU A 163 4.47 -12.88 -15.35
C LEU A 163 5.01 -12.52 -13.96
N ILE A 164 6.25 -12.01 -13.91
CA ILE A 164 6.85 -11.52 -12.67
C ILE A 164 6.31 -10.12 -12.37
N VAL A 165 5.84 -9.91 -11.16
CA VAL A 165 5.31 -8.64 -10.66
C VAL A 165 6.07 -8.20 -9.41
N ASN A 166 6.19 -6.88 -9.21
CA ASN A 166 6.72 -6.32 -7.96
C ASN A 166 5.62 -6.39 -6.89
N VAL A 167 5.99 -6.67 -5.64
CA VAL A 167 5.02 -6.83 -4.54
C VAL A 167 5.32 -5.86 -3.41
N PHE A 168 4.26 -5.17 -2.97
CA PHE A 168 4.25 -4.31 -1.80
C PHE A 168 3.18 -4.81 -0.83
N THR A 169 3.58 -5.29 0.33
CA THR A 169 2.71 -5.86 1.38
C THR A 169 2.40 -4.80 2.42
N ILE A 170 1.16 -4.80 2.89
CA ILE A 170 0.64 -3.87 3.89
C ILE A 170 -0.07 -4.70 4.97
N CYS A 171 0.29 -4.51 6.24
CA CYS A 171 -0.22 -5.25 7.38
C CYS A 171 -0.88 -4.29 8.40
N SER A 172 -1.90 -4.73 9.12
CA SER A 172 -2.50 -3.89 10.18
C SER A 172 -1.56 -3.71 11.38
N LYS A 173 -1.48 -2.48 11.92
CA LYS A 173 -0.83 -2.23 13.23
C LYS A 173 -1.50 -2.99 14.38
N GLY A 174 -2.80 -3.30 14.25
CA GLY A 174 -3.61 -3.83 15.35
C GLY A 174 -3.25 -5.26 15.74
N ASN A 175 -2.53 -5.98 14.86
CA ASN A 175 -2.09 -7.35 15.10
C ASN A 175 -0.68 -7.67 14.59
N THR A 176 0.05 -6.67 14.06
CA THR A 176 1.42 -6.83 13.59
C THR A 176 2.30 -5.68 14.08
N THR A 177 3.59 -5.96 14.19
CA THR A 177 4.69 -4.99 14.30
C THR A 177 5.45 -4.89 12.97
N GLN A 178 6.34 -3.91 12.84
CA GLN A 178 7.16 -3.71 11.64
C GLN A 178 8.07 -4.91 11.33
N SER A 179 8.53 -5.63 12.35
CA SER A 179 9.32 -6.86 12.19
C SER A 179 8.46 -8.04 11.76
N SER A 180 7.22 -8.13 12.25
CA SER A 180 6.30 -9.22 11.90
C SER A 180 5.59 -9.02 10.55
N CYS A 181 5.54 -7.78 10.04
CA CYS A 181 5.03 -7.49 8.70
C CYS A 181 6.09 -7.80 7.64
N SER A 182 5.94 -8.97 7.00
CA SER A 182 6.79 -9.38 5.90
C SER A 182 5.98 -9.94 4.74
N TYR A 183 6.55 -9.97 3.53
CA TYR A 183 5.92 -10.60 2.37
C TYR A 183 5.52 -12.08 2.62
N ARG A 184 6.30 -12.80 3.42
CA ARG A 184 6.02 -14.20 3.80
C ARG A 184 5.12 -14.33 5.03
N ALA A 185 4.81 -13.22 5.71
CA ALA A 185 3.92 -13.25 6.86
C ALA A 185 2.52 -13.72 6.44
N ARG A 186 1.83 -14.32 7.41
CA ARG A 186 0.50 -14.89 7.24
C ARG A 186 -0.40 -14.47 8.39
N GLN A 187 -0.45 -13.16 8.65
CA GLN A 187 -1.26 -12.56 9.70
C GLN A 187 -2.65 -12.18 9.17
N ASP A 188 -3.60 -12.01 10.09
CA ASP A 188 -4.91 -11.45 9.74
C ASP A 188 -4.75 -10.01 9.24
N ASN A 189 -5.71 -9.51 8.46
CA ASN A 189 -5.71 -8.12 7.96
C ASN A 189 -4.43 -7.75 7.19
N MET A 190 -3.98 -8.65 6.31
CA MET A 190 -2.87 -8.43 5.39
C MET A 190 -3.36 -8.23 3.96
N TYR A 191 -2.80 -7.22 3.30
CA TYR A 191 -3.05 -6.90 1.90
C TYR A 191 -1.72 -6.81 1.16
N LYS A 192 -1.77 -6.98 -0.16
CA LYS A 192 -0.62 -6.66 -1.02
C LYS A 192 -1.09 -5.95 -2.28
N VAL A 193 -0.25 -5.06 -2.76
CA VAL A 193 -0.37 -4.40 -4.06
C VAL A 193 0.72 -4.97 -4.96
N THR A 194 0.33 -5.47 -6.12
CA THR A 194 1.28 -5.96 -7.13
C THR A 194 1.34 -5.01 -8.30
N VAL A 195 2.53 -4.82 -8.89
CA VAL A 195 2.73 -3.96 -10.07
C VAL A 195 3.47 -4.74 -11.16
N ASP A 196 2.84 -4.86 -12.32
CA ASP A 196 3.41 -5.55 -13.49
C ASP A 196 4.32 -4.65 -14.33
N LYS A 197 4.90 -5.21 -15.40
CA LYS A 197 5.77 -4.47 -16.32
C LYS A 197 5.10 -3.34 -17.08
N ASN A 198 3.79 -3.38 -17.24
CA ASN A 198 2.99 -2.35 -17.90
C ASN A 198 2.48 -1.30 -16.91
N ILE A 199 2.90 -1.40 -15.64
CA ILE A 199 2.49 -0.54 -14.52
C ILE A 199 1.01 -0.77 -14.18
N ASN A 200 0.45 -1.95 -14.47
CA ASN A 200 -0.88 -2.31 -14.00
C ASN A 200 -0.78 -2.74 -12.53
N THR A 201 -1.71 -2.23 -11.73
CA THR A 201 -1.83 -2.56 -10.31
C THR A 201 -2.89 -3.63 -10.10
N LYS A 202 -2.68 -4.51 -9.12
CA LYS A 202 -3.71 -5.39 -8.56
C LYS A 202 -3.61 -5.39 -7.05
N VAL A 203 -4.73 -5.49 -6.36
CA VAL A 203 -4.81 -5.54 -4.90
C VAL A 203 -5.33 -6.91 -4.46
N TYR A 204 -4.64 -7.51 -3.50
CA TYR A 204 -5.01 -8.80 -2.93
C TYR A 204 -5.19 -8.71 -1.42
N LYS A 205 -6.15 -9.47 -0.90
CA LYS A 205 -6.37 -9.73 0.53
C LYS A 205 -5.91 -11.14 0.88
N LEU A 206 -5.20 -11.31 1.99
CA LEU A 206 -4.92 -12.63 2.54
C LEU A 206 -6.16 -13.16 3.27
N LYS A 207 -6.71 -14.29 2.83
CA LYS A 207 -7.76 -15.04 3.53
C LYS A 207 -7.18 -16.27 4.19
N ASN A 208 -7.73 -16.61 5.37
CA ASN A 208 -7.41 -17.82 6.12
C ASN A 208 -5.90 -18.05 6.29
N LYS A 209 -5.13 -16.97 6.41
CA LYS A 209 -3.66 -16.99 6.56
C LYS A 209 -2.92 -17.82 5.50
N SER A 210 -3.50 -18.03 4.32
CA SER A 210 -2.95 -18.96 3.32
C SER A 210 -3.14 -18.45 1.90
N THR A 211 -4.36 -18.04 1.55
CA THR A 211 -4.73 -17.76 0.16
C THR A 211 -4.85 -16.27 -0.09
N TRP A 212 -4.15 -15.78 -1.11
CA TRP A 212 -4.33 -14.41 -1.60
C TRP A 212 -5.49 -14.37 -2.60
N ILE A 213 -6.45 -13.49 -2.33
CA ILE A 213 -7.63 -13.29 -3.19
C ILE A 213 -7.59 -11.87 -3.73
N LYS A 214 -7.69 -11.72 -5.04
CA LYS A 214 -7.78 -10.42 -5.71
C LYS A 214 -9.09 -9.73 -5.32
N ILE A 215 -9.05 -8.43 -5.05
CA ILE A 215 -10.23 -7.67 -4.55
C ILE A 215 -10.59 -6.46 -5.41
N ASP A 216 -9.89 -6.25 -6.52
CA ASP A 216 -10.07 -5.19 -7.50
C ASP A 216 -10.25 -5.71 -8.93
#